data_AF-A0A7S3Q508-F1
#
_entry.id   AF-A0A7S3Q508-F1
#
_cell.length_a   1.000
_cell.length_b   1.000
_cell.length_c   1.000
_cell.angle_alpha   90.00
_cell.angle_beta   90.00
_cell.angle_gamma   90.00
#
_symmetry.space_group_name_H-M   'P 1'
#
loop_
_entity.id
_entity.type
_entity.pdbx_description
1 polymer ?
#
loop_
_entity_poly.entity_id
_entity_poly.type
_entity_poly.pdbx_seq_one_letter_code
_entity_poly.pdbx_strand_id
1 'polypeptide(L)'
;CAVQGFFFTFGIYAMYSYNAMLCIYYTCAIALKMKERNIRRLVEPTLHLFPLAVGIAASVAPLFYNLYNPSDKESWCSSESMPLGCGGDDGILSEFCVPIEFRMYRISLFMSLAIMGFFFFLVITALILICARVVKVSRQYLVNT
;
A
#
# COMPACT_ATOMS: atom_id res chain seq x y z
N CYS A 1 -20.08 -7.86 0.95
CA CYS A 1 -18.93 -7.28 0.23
C CYS A 1 -18.23 -6.16 0.97
N ALA A 2 -18.90 -5.11 1.45
CA ALA A 2 -18.25 -3.95 2.08
C ALA A 2 -17.20 -4.30 3.16
N VAL A 3 -17.56 -5.13 4.16
CA VAL A 3 -16.63 -5.51 5.24
C VAL A 3 -15.44 -6.32 4.72
N GLN A 4 -15.67 -7.30 3.85
CA GLN A 4 -14.60 -8.11 3.25
C GLN A 4 -13.66 -7.26 2.39
N GLY A 5 -14.21 -6.42 1.51
CA GLY A 5 -13.43 -5.54 0.64
C GLY A 5 -12.63 -4.51 1.43
N PHE A 6 -13.20 -3.97 2.50
CA PHE A 6 -12.51 -3.07 3.43
C PHE A 6 -11.27 -3.74 4.03
N PHE A 7 -11.43 -4.90 4.68
CA PHE A 7 -10.31 -5.58 5.33
C PHE A 7 -9.27 -6.09 4.33
N PHE A 8 -9.71 -6.54 3.16
CA PHE A 8 -8.81 -6.96 2.08
C PHE A 8 -7.95 -5.78 1.58
N THR A 9 -8.60 -4.66 1.26
CA THR A 9 -7.91 -3.44 0.82
C THR A 9 -6.97 -2.91 1.90
N PHE A 10 -7.46 -2.78 3.13
CA PHE A 10 -6.66 -2.38 4.28
C PHE A 10 -5.42 -3.26 4.44
N GLY A 11 -5.60 -4.59 4.39
CA GLY A 11 -4.53 -5.56 4.53
C GLY A 11 -3.44 -5.41 3.47
N ILE A 12 -3.83 -5.22 2.20
CA ILE A 12 -2.87 -5.01 1.09
C ILE A 12 -2.04 -3.75 1.33
N TYR A 13 -2.69 -2.62 1.58
CA TYR A 13 -1.98 -1.34 1.76
C TYR A 13 -1.12 -1.34 3.03
N ALA A 14 -1.64 -1.90 4.13
CA ALA A 14 -0.88 -2.06 5.37
C ALA A 14 0.35 -2.94 5.14
N MET A 15 0.22 -4.08 4.44
CA MET A 15 1.35 -4.98 4.16
C MET A 15 2.46 -4.29 3.36
N TYR A 16 2.12 -3.63 2.24
CA TYR A 16 3.13 -2.95 1.42
C TYR A 16 3.80 -1.79 2.15
N SER A 17 3.01 -0.99 2.88
CA SER A 17 3.56 0.11 3.68
C SER A 17 4.43 -0.40 4.84
N TYR A 18 4.07 -1.50 5.51
CA TYR A 18 4.92 -2.14 6.52
C TYR A 18 6.24 -2.63 5.93
N ASN A 19 6.23 -3.22 4.74
CA ASN A 19 7.47 -3.62 4.06
C ASN A 19 8.37 -2.41 3.75
N ALA A 20 7.81 -1.29 3.29
CA ALA A 20 8.57 -0.06 3.08
C ALA A 20 9.12 0.51 4.41
N MET A 21 8.33 0.47 5.47
CA MET A 21 8.75 0.90 6.81
C MET A 21 9.88 0.03 7.36
N LEU A 22 9.85 -1.29 7.15
CA LEU A 22 10.96 -2.18 7.52
C LEU A 22 12.25 -1.82 6.77
N CYS A 23 12.19 -1.47 5.48
CA CYS A 23 13.37 -1.01 4.76
C CYS A 23 13.95 0.29 5.36
N ILE A 24 13.09 1.22 5.80
CA ILE A 24 13.51 2.44 6.49
C ILE A 24 14.14 2.09 7.85
N TYR A 25 13.54 1.19 8.63
CA TYR A 25 14.11 0.71 9.88
C TYR A 25 15.53 0.17 9.69
N TYR A 26 15.74 -0.71 8.70
CA TYR A 26 17.06 -1.25 8.38
C TYR A 26 18.02 -0.17 7.88
N THR A 27 17.53 0.82 7.14
CA THR A 27 18.35 1.96 6.71
C THR A 27 18.83 2.76 7.93
N CYS A 28 17.94 3.04 8.89
CA CYS A 28 18.31 3.74 10.13
C CYS A 28 19.33 2.93 10.96
N ALA A 29 19.11 1.63 11.11
CA ALA A 29 19.99 0.76 11.91
C ALA A 29 21.37 0.54 11.25
N ILE A 30 21.40 0.21 9.96
CA ILE A 30 22.61 -0.21 9.24
C ILE A 30 23.30 0.98 8.56
N ALA A 31 22.56 1.72 7.73
CA ALA A 31 23.14 2.81 6.93
C ALA A 31 23.53 3.99 7.82
N LEU A 32 22.60 4.43 8.66
CA LEU A 32 22.76 5.60 9.53
C LEU A 32 23.39 5.27 10.89
N LYS A 33 23.55 3.99 11.24
CA LYS A 33 24.09 3.53 12.54
C LYS A 33 23.38 4.18 13.74
N MET A 34 22.07 4.39 13.64
CA MET A 34 21.30 4.95 14.74
C MET A 34 21.28 3.97 15.91
N LYS A 35 21.48 4.48 17.13
CA LYS A 35 21.34 3.68 18.35
C LYS A 35 19.90 3.22 18.50
N GLU A 36 19.71 1.96 18.95
CA GLU A 36 18.40 1.35 19.15
C GLU A 36 17.45 2.21 20.00
N ARG A 37 17.96 2.83 21.08
CA ARG A 37 17.19 3.77 21.91
C ARG A 37 16.56 4.92 21.12
N ASN A 38 17.27 5.44 20.11
CA ASN A 38 16.77 6.53 19.29
C ASN A 38 15.75 6.02 18.26
N ILE A 39 15.99 4.83 17.68
CA ILE A 39 15.05 4.19 16.76
C ILE A 39 13.72 3.91 17.47
N ARG A 40 13.78 3.32 18.65
CA ARG A 40 12.63 3.01 19.50
C ARG A 40 11.79 4.25 19.85
N ARG A 41 12.46 5.37 20.14
CA ARG A 41 11.77 6.60 20.57
C ARG A 41 11.23 7.44 19.41
N LEU A 42 11.95 7.50 18.29
CA LEU A 42 11.65 8.44 17.20
C LEU A 42 11.03 7.76 15.97
N VAL A 43 11.47 6.54 15.65
CA VAL A 43 11.14 5.87 14.39
C VAL A 43 10.01 4.86 14.58
N GLU A 44 10.04 4.07 15.65
CA GLU A 44 9.02 3.04 15.94
C GLU A 44 7.57 3.54 15.95
N PRO A 45 7.23 4.69 16.57
CA PRO A 45 5.86 5.19 16.51
C PRO A 45 5.41 5.47 15.07
N THR A 46 6.31 6.01 14.24
CA THR A 46 6.04 6.28 12.83
C THR A 46 5.94 4.99 12.02
N LEU A 47 6.75 3.97 12.31
CA LEU A 47 6.73 2.68 11.62
C LEU A 47 5.40 1.94 11.75
N HIS A 48 4.64 2.18 12.83
CA HIS A 48 3.32 1.57 13.02
C HIS A 48 2.19 2.50 12.62
N LEU A 49 2.27 3.79 13.00
CA LEU A 49 1.21 4.74 12.73
C LEU A 49 1.05 4.98 11.23
N PHE A 50 2.15 5.04 10.47
CA PHE A 50 2.09 5.33 9.04
C PHE A 50 1.41 4.21 8.22
N PRO A 51 1.80 2.91 8.34
CA PRO A 51 1.09 1.83 7.63
C PRO A 51 -0.39 1.74 7.96
N LEU A 52 -0.75 1.90 9.24
CA LEU A 52 -2.14 1.88 9.68
C LEU A 52 -2.92 3.05 9.07
N ALA A 53 -2.37 4.26 9.13
CA ALA A 53 -3.01 5.45 8.57
C ALA A 53 -3.23 5.32 7.06
N VAL A 54 -2.23 4.84 6.30
CA VAL A 54 -2.38 4.66 4.85
C VAL A 54 -3.38 3.55 4.53
N GLY A 55 -3.32 2.42 5.24
CA GLY A 55 -4.27 1.32 5.05
C GLY A 55 -5.72 1.76 5.30
N ILE A 56 -5.96 2.52 6.37
CA ILE A 56 -7.29 3.08 6.69
C ILE A 56 -7.70 4.08 5.60
N ALA A 57 -6.85 5.05 5.25
CA ALA A 57 -7.18 6.06 4.25
C ALA A 57 -7.55 5.42 2.89
N ALA A 58 -6.81 4.39 2.47
CA ALA A 58 -7.05 3.71 1.20
C ALA A 58 -8.29 2.82 1.19
N SER A 59 -8.73 2.30 2.34
CA SER A 59 -9.90 1.42 2.46
C SER A 59 -11.20 2.16 2.80
N VAL A 60 -11.11 3.30 3.47
CA VAL A 60 -12.26 4.12 3.86
C VAL A 60 -12.92 4.81 2.66
N ALA A 61 -12.14 5.34 1.71
CA ALA A 61 -12.72 6.02 0.55
C ALA A 61 -13.61 5.07 -0.29
N PRO A 62 -13.17 3.87 -0.68
CA PRO A 62 -14.05 2.89 -1.35
C PRO A 62 -15.29 2.50 -0.54
N LEU A 63 -15.18 2.46 0.78
CA LEU A 63 -16.30 2.13 1.66
C LEU A 63 -17.41 3.19 1.60
N PHE A 64 -17.07 4.48 1.66
CA PHE A 64 -18.06 5.56 1.61
C PHE A 64 -18.79 5.67 0.26
N TYR A 65 -18.12 5.32 -0.83
CA TYR A 65 -18.71 5.35 -2.18
C TYR A 65 -19.35 4.01 -2.59
N ASN A 66 -19.48 3.03 -1.69
CA ASN A 66 -19.99 1.69 -1.98
C ASN A 66 -19.31 1.03 -3.18
N LEU A 67 -17.98 1.22 -3.31
CA LEU A 67 -17.17 0.72 -4.43
C LEU A 67 -16.88 -0.78 -4.32
N TYR A 68 -17.13 -1.41 -3.17
CA TYR A 68 -16.84 -2.82 -2.94
C TYR A 68 -17.92 -3.74 -3.52
N ASN A 69 -17.62 -4.29 -4.69
CA ASN A 69 -18.52 -5.15 -5.46
C ASN A 69 -17.93 -6.55 -5.64
N PRO A 70 -18.78 -7.58 -5.83
CA PRO A 70 -18.32 -8.91 -6.21
C PRO A 70 -17.76 -8.88 -7.65
N SER A 71 -16.62 -9.54 -7.84
CA SER A 71 -15.96 -9.70 -9.14
C SER A 71 -16.20 -11.10 -9.71
N ASP A 72 -16.19 -11.25 -11.03
CA ASP A 72 -16.18 -12.54 -11.74
C ASP A 72 -14.78 -13.15 -11.79
N LYS A 73 -13.76 -12.32 -11.66
CA LYS A 73 -12.35 -12.68 -11.79
C LYS A 73 -11.70 -13.00 -10.45
N GLU A 74 -12.25 -12.48 -9.36
CA GLU A 74 -11.66 -12.57 -8.03
C GLU A 74 -12.62 -13.22 -7.03
N SER A 75 -12.09 -14.01 -6.11
CA SER A 75 -12.89 -14.67 -5.04
C SER A 75 -13.23 -13.74 -3.87
N TRP A 76 -12.78 -12.48 -3.93
CA TRP A 76 -13.02 -11.45 -2.94
C TRP A 76 -13.74 -10.26 -3.58
N CYS A 77 -14.41 -9.45 -2.75
CA CYS A 77 -14.99 -8.21 -3.23
C CYS A 77 -13.91 -7.15 -3.37
N SER A 78 -13.77 -6.57 -4.56
CA SER A 78 -12.79 -5.54 -4.88
C SER A 78 -13.46 -4.25 -5.33
N SER A 79 -12.66 -3.21 -5.54
CA SER A 79 -13.17 -1.94 -6.07
C SER A 79 -13.38 -2.08 -7.57
N GLU A 80 -14.62 -2.38 -7.98
CA GLU A 80 -14.99 -2.48 -9.39
C GLU A 80 -15.98 -1.38 -9.76
N SER A 81 -15.81 -0.82 -10.97
CA SER A 81 -16.67 0.24 -11.49
C SER A 81 -18.10 -0.22 -11.80
N MET A 82 -18.32 -1.53 -11.92
CA MET A 82 -19.59 -2.12 -12.32
C MET A 82 -19.78 -3.47 -11.62
N PRO A 83 -20.92 -3.70 -10.92
CA PRO A 83 -21.17 -4.97 -10.26
C PRO A 83 -21.44 -6.10 -11.26
N LEU A 84 -21.20 -7.34 -10.82
CA LEU A 84 -21.49 -8.56 -11.56
C LEU A 84 -22.93 -8.57 -12.10
N GLY A 85 -23.09 -8.88 -13.39
CA GLY A 85 -24.42 -9.02 -14.01
C GLY A 85 -25.03 -7.74 -14.57
N CYS A 86 -24.33 -6.60 -14.52
CA CYS A 86 -24.85 -5.34 -15.08
C CYS A 86 -24.52 -5.11 -16.58
N GLY A 87 -23.90 -6.07 -17.27
CA GLY A 87 -23.41 -5.94 -18.65
C GLY A 87 -24.17 -6.75 -19.71
N GLY A 88 -25.37 -7.24 -19.41
CA GLY A 88 -26.21 -7.98 -20.36
C GLY A 88 -27.14 -7.07 -21.17
N ASP A 89 -27.41 -7.46 -22.43
CA ASP A 89 -28.32 -6.80 -23.39
C ASP A 89 -29.82 -6.86 -22.98
N ASP A 90 -30.12 -7.35 -21.78
CA ASP A 90 -31.47 -7.70 -21.33
C ASP A 90 -32.31 -6.50 -20.86
N GLY A 91 -31.77 -5.28 -20.88
CA GLY A 91 -32.55 -4.04 -20.72
C GLY A 91 -33.26 -3.85 -19.38
N ILE A 92 -33.15 -4.82 -18.47
CA ILE A 92 -33.59 -4.73 -17.09
C ILE A 92 -32.47 -4.05 -16.33
N LEU A 93 -32.53 -2.72 -16.28
CA LEU A 93 -31.70 -1.93 -15.37
C LEU A 93 -32.12 -2.28 -13.94
N SER A 94 -31.52 -3.32 -13.36
CA SER A 94 -31.69 -3.65 -11.96
C SER A 94 -31.33 -2.40 -11.15
N GLU A 95 -32.11 -2.06 -10.14
CA GLU A 95 -31.90 -0.91 -9.23
C GLU A 95 -30.51 -0.98 -8.55
N PHE A 96 -29.87 -2.15 -8.57
CA PHE A 96 -28.49 -2.41 -8.15
C PHE A 96 -27.38 -2.05 -9.16
N CYS A 97 -27.74 -1.75 -10.41
CA CYS A 97 -26.81 -1.39 -11.49
C CYS A 97 -26.70 0.13 -11.63
N VAL A 98 -26.45 0.84 -10.54
CA VAL A 98 -26.13 2.27 -10.62
C VAL A 98 -24.68 2.39 -11.11
N PRO A 99 -24.42 2.92 -12.32
CA PRO A 99 -23.06 3.16 -12.75
C PRO A 99 -22.43 4.16 -11.79
N ILE A 100 -21.40 3.70 -11.07
CA ILE A 100 -20.58 4.57 -10.24
C ILE A 100 -19.93 5.58 -11.19
N GLU A 101 -19.89 6.86 -10.80
CA GLU A 101 -19.21 7.88 -11.60
C GLU A 101 -17.81 7.40 -11.97
N PHE A 102 -17.59 7.10 -13.26
CA PHE A 102 -16.32 6.62 -13.82
C PHE A 102 -15.13 7.47 -13.36
N ARG A 103 -15.38 8.75 -13.06
CA ARG A 103 -14.43 9.69 -12.50
C ARG A 103 -13.89 9.27 -11.13
N MET A 104 -14.74 8.86 -10.20
CA MET A 104 -14.32 8.46 -8.84
C MET A 104 -13.51 7.17 -8.86
N TYR A 105 -13.91 6.21 -9.69
CA TYR A 105 -13.15 4.99 -9.92
C TYR A 105 -11.75 5.28 -10.49
N ARG A 106 -11.65 6.13 -11.53
CA ARG A 106 -10.35 6.53 -12.11
C ARG A 106 -9.47 7.26 -11.09
N ILE A 107 -10.03 8.15 -10.27
CA ILE A 107 -9.29 8.84 -9.21
C ILE A 107 -8.77 7.81 -8.19
N SER A 108 -9.62 6.91 -7.71
CA SER A 108 -9.23 5.85 -6.78
C SER A 108 -8.10 4.99 -7.34
N LEU A 109 -8.20 4.58 -8.61
CA LEU A 109 -7.17 3.80 -9.29
C LEU A 109 -5.86 4.57 -9.44
N PHE A 110 -5.90 5.83 -9.86
CA PHE A 110 -4.72 6.67 -10.00
C PHE A 110 -4.02 6.88 -8.66
N MET A 111 -4.78 7.17 -7.60
CA MET A 111 -4.26 7.30 -6.23
C MET A 111 -3.63 6.00 -5.76
N SER A 112 -4.27 4.86 -6.03
CA SER A 112 -3.75 3.52 -5.71
C SER A 112 -2.40 3.27 -6.38
N LEU A 113 -2.29 3.54 -7.68
CA LEU A 113 -1.04 3.40 -8.44
C LEU A 113 0.05 4.35 -7.95
N ALA A 114 -0.32 5.60 -7.63
CA ALA A 114 0.61 6.59 -7.09
C ALA A 114 1.17 6.16 -5.71
N ILE A 115 0.32 5.64 -4.82
CA ILE A 115 0.72 5.12 -3.51
C ILE A 115 1.67 3.93 -3.66
N MET A 116 1.32 2.98 -4.54
CA MET A 116 2.18 1.82 -4.82
C MET A 116 3.54 2.22 -5.42
N GLY A 117 3.54 3.17 -6.36
CA GLY A 117 4.77 3.73 -6.93
C GLY A 117 5.64 4.43 -5.89
N PHE A 118 5.02 5.17 -4.97
CA PHE A 118 5.71 5.80 -3.85
C PHE A 118 6.37 4.77 -2.92
N PHE A 119 5.67 3.70 -2.54
CA PHE A 119 6.26 2.63 -1.72
C PHE A 119 7.41 1.92 -2.43
N PHE A 120 7.26 1.64 -3.71
CA PHE A 120 8.34 1.04 -4.50
C PHE A 120 9.58 1.95 -4.51
N PHE A 121 9.40 3.26 -4.72
CA PHE A 121 10.49 4.23 -4.66
C PHE A 121 11.17 4.28 -3.29
N LEU A 122 10.40 4.26 -2.19
CA LEU A 122 10.96 4.19 -0.83
C LEU A 122 11.80 2.93 -0.60
N VAL A 123 11.31 1.78 -1.06
CA VAL A 123 12.04 0.50 -0.93
C VAL A 123 13.35 0.54 -1.72
N ILE A 124 13.31 0.98 -2.99
CA ILE A 124 14.50 1.04 -3.84
C ILE A 124 15.55 2.01 -3.26
N THR A 125 15.13 3.20 -2.83
CA THR A 125 16.05 4.18 -2.22
C THR A 125 16.68 3.65 -0.93
N ALA A 126 15.89 3.00 -0.05
CA ALA A 126 16.39 2.35 1.16
C ALA A 126 17.41 1.24 0.84
N LEU A 127 17.11 0.36 -0.11
CA LEU A 127 18.02 -0.71 -0.53
C LEU A 127 19.32 -0.16 -1.10
N ILE A 128 19.27 0.89 -1.94
CA ILE A 128 20.47 1.54 -2.48
C ILE A 128 21.35 2.07 -1.33
N LEU A 129 20.76 2.74 -0.34
CA LEU A 129 21.50 3.27 0.81
C LEU A 129 22.14 2.16 1.66
N ILE A 130 21.41 1.08 1.91
CA ILE A 130 21.91 -0.09 2.65
C ILE A 130 23.08 -0.72 1.89
N CYS A 131 22.90 -1.04 0.60
CA CYS A 131 23.93 -1.64 -0.25
C CYS A 131 25.17 -0.75 -0.35
N ALA A 132 24.99 0.56 -0.60
CA ALA A 132 26.09 1.51 -0.67
C ALA A 132 26.88 1.56 0.65
N ARG A 133 26.18 1.52 1.80
CA ARG A 133 26.85 1.47 3.10
C ARG A 133 27.64 0.19 3.28
N VAL A 134 27.03 -0.96 3.02
CA VAL A 134 27.67 -2.27 3.20
C VAL A 134 28.93 -2.38 2.35
N VAL A 135 28.86 -2.01 1.06
CA VAL A 135 30.03 -2.01 0.16
C VAL A 135 31.14 -1.09 0.67
N LYS A 136 30.79 0.11 1.16
CA LYS A 136 31.77 1.03 1.73
C LYS A 136 32.49 0.44 2.94
N VAL A 137 31.75 -0.21 3.84
CA VAL A 137 32.33 -0.85 5.03
C VAL A 137 33.23 -2.02 4.62
N SER A 138 32.79 -2.89 3.71
CA SER A 138 33.60 -4.02 3.24
C SER A 138 34.92 -3.57 2.58
N ARG A 139 34.91 -2.49 1.80
CA ARG A 139 36.14 -1.93 1.23
C ARG A 139 37.12 -1.43 2.30
N GLN A 140 36.63 -0.83 3.39
CA GLN A 140 37.48 -0.37 4.48
C GLN A 140 38.19 -1.52 5.20
N TYR A 141 37.52 -2.67 5.35
CA TYR A 141 38.15 -3.86 5.92
C TYR A 141 39.26 -4.41 5.02
N LEU A 142 39.04 -4.48 3.70
CA LEU A 142 40.03 -5.01 2.75
C LEU A 142 41.30 -4.16 2.63
N VAL A 143 41.22 -2.84 2.81
CA VAL A 143 42.40 -1.94 2.73
C VAL A 143 43.24 -1.99 4.02
N ASN A 144 42.65 -2.36 5.14
CA ASN A 144 43.32 -2.40 6.45
C ASN A 144 43.92 -3.78 6.80
N THR A 145 43.87 -4.74 5.87
CA THR A 145 44.46 -6.08 6.01
C THR A 145 45.67 -6.20 5.09
#